data_AF-A0AAN6RMH6-F1
#
_entry.id   AF-A0AAN6RMH6-F1
#
_cell.length_a   1.000
_cell.length_b   1.000
_cell.length_c   1.000
_cell.angle_alpha   90.00
_cell.angle_beta   90.00
_cell.angle_gamma   90.00
#
_symmetry.space_group_name_H-M   'P 1'
#
loop_
_entity.id
_entity.type
_entity.pdbx_description
1 polymer ?
#
loop_
_entity_poly.entity_id
_entity_poly.type
_entity_poly.pdbx_seq_one_letter_code
_entity_poly.pdbx_strand_id
1 'polypeptide(L)'
;MFFRLCNFLKHLPEVWASTSPLGPTPASAALNSTLPGAYAVSKPTRSLLLFDMDKLGIPRENRPLFLALNKAVREYMYHERYDPSHDYEHIQRVVMFAHKLYTEEMRLRLQKESWMNITTMYLGAMMHDVGEPKYSEDGKTQEQVITALMTANGASESLAQRVADIAVNVSFTKEFTATDKSFIQGVLQRNPELAYVQDADRLDAMGEEESDDSSGGAVAGWAV
;
A
#
# COMPACT_ATOMS: atom_id res chain seq x y z
N MET A 1 -5.71 8.67 17.74
CA MET A 1 -5.67 9.15 16.35
C MET A 1 -6.70 8.43 15.47
N PHE A 2 -6.95 7.14 15.71
CA PHE A 2 -7.90 6.27 14.99
C PHE A 2 -9.37 6.75 14.85
N PHE A 3 -9.97 7.39 15.86
CA PHE A 3 -11.43 7.61 15.87
C PHE A 3 -11.99 8.78 15.03
N ARG A 4 -11.15 9.65 14.44
CA ARG A 4 -11.62 10.84 13.70
C ARG A 4 -11.70 10.68 12.18
N LEU A 5 -11.21 9.58 11.60
CA LEU A 5 -11.13 9.42 10.14
C LEU A 5 -12.21 8.50 9.53
N CYS A 6 -12.87 7.64 10.30
CA CYS A 6 -13.74 6.59 9.74
C CYS A 6 -14.98 7.14 9.00
N ASN A 7 -15.48 8.33 9.34
CA ASN A 7 -16.73 8.84 8.76
C ASN A 7 -16.63 9.43 7.34
N PHE A 8 -15.43 9.57 6.76
CA PHE A 8 -15.25 10.32 5.50
C PHE A 8 -14.70 9.48 4.33
N LEU A 9 -14.45 8.18 4.52
CA LEU A 9 -13.94 7.29 3.46
C LEU A 9 -14.98 6.92 2.38
N LYS A 10 -16.22 7.39 2.50
CA LYS A 10 -17.38 6.94 1.69
C LYS A 10 -17.40 7.43 0.24
N HIS A 11 -16.51 8.33 -0.18
CA HIS A 11 -16.46 8.81 -1.57
C HIS A 11 -15.04 8.72 -2.14
N LEU A 12 -14.78 7.69 -2.93
CA LEU A 12 -13.55 7.50 -3.70
C LEU A 12 -13.72 8.17 -5.08
N PRO A 13 -13.12 9.33 -5.39
CA PRO A 13 -13.14 9.84 -6.75
C PRO A 13 -12.22 9.00 -7.66
N GLU A 14 -12.77 8.58 -8.81
CA GLU A 14 -12.06 7.99 -9.95
C GLU A 14 -11.05 9.00 -10.52
N VAL A 15 -9.75 8.84 -10.26
CA VAL A 15 -8.78 9.68 -10.98
C VAL A 15 -7.35 9.15 -11.15
N TRP A 16 -6.90 8.07 -10.53
CA TRP A 16 -5.44 7.89 -10.33
C TRP A 16 -4.72 6.97 -11.32
N ALA A 17 -5.42 6.51 -12.35
CA ALA A 17 -4.87 5.73 -13.46
C ALA A 17 -4.19 6.60 -14.52
N SER A 18 -2.92 6.32 -14.86
CA SER A 18 -2.27 6.93 -16.03
C SER A 18 -3.08 6.63 -17.31
N THR A 19 -3.43 7.67 -18.06
CA THR A 19 -4.24 7.57 -19.30
C THR A 19 -3.48 7.01 -20.51
N SER A 20 -2.22 6.60 -20.35
CA SER A 20 -1.39 6.17 -21.50
C SER A 20 -0.92 4.72 -21.35
N PRO A 21 -1.46 3.77 -22.13
CA PRO A 21 -0.95 2.40 -22.15
C PRO A 21 0.49 2.37 -22.67
N LEU A 22 1.37 1.69 -21.94
CA LEU A 22 2.74 1.43 -22.39
C LEU A 22 2.75 0.20 -23.29
N GLY A 23 2.73 0.43 -24.61
CA GLY A 23 3.03 -0.61 -25.61
C GLY A 23 1.83 -1.46 -26.07
N PRO A 24 2.06 -2.38 -27.02
CA PRO A 24 1.00 -3.21 -27.58
C PRO A 24 0.42 -4.14 -26.51
N THR A 25 -0.89 -4.08 -26.37
CA THR A 25 -1.70 -4.86 -25.43
C THR A 25 -1.51 -6.36 -25.70
N PRO A 26 -0.99 -7.16 -24.76
CA PRO A 26 -1.01 -8.61 -24.92
C PRO A 26 -2.46 -9.10 -24.91
N ALA A 27 -2.75 -10.15 -25.68
CA ALA A 27 -4.10 -10.62 -26.01
C ALA A 27 -4.99 -11.02 -24.82
N SER A 28 -4.46 -11.07 -23.58
CA SER A 28 -5.23 -11.36 -22.36
C SER A 28 -5.34 -10.18 -21.38
N ALA A 29 -4.87 -8.97 -21.73
CA ALA A 29 -4.96 -7.81 -20.86
C ALA A 29 -6.27 -7.03 -21.13
N ALA A 30 -7.25 -7.16 -20.24
CA ALA A 30 -8.47 -6.37 -20.31
C ALA A 30 -8.22 -4.94 -19.79
N LEU A 31 -8.60 -3.92 -20.58
CA LEU A 31 -8.83 -2.56 -20.07
C LEU A 31 -10.11 -2.62 -19.21
N ASN A 32 -9.97 -2.66 -17.89
CA ASN A 32 -11.06 -2.23 -17.02
C ASN A 32 -10.55 -1.02 -16.21
N SER A 33 -11.17 0.14 -16.46
CA SER A 33 -10.68 1.48 -16.07
C SER A 33 -11.27 2.00 -14.75
N THR A 34 -12.00 1.17 -14.02
CA THR A 34 -12.58 1.48 -12.71
C THR A 34 -11.76 0.77 -11.65
N LEU A 35 -11.12 1.54 -10.77
CA LEU A 35 -10.25 1.04 -9.71
C LEU A 35 -11.08 0.40 -8.57
N PRO A 36 -10.48 -0.49 -7.74
CA PRO A 36 -10.92 -1.88 -7.67
C PRO A 36 -12.08 -2.10 -6.69
N GLY A 37 -13.01 -2.97 -7.10
CA GLY A 37 -14.06 -3.53 -6.25
C GLY A 37 -13.49 -4.38 -5.11
N ALA A 38 -14.37 -4.82 -4.21
CA ALA A 38 -14.05 -5.70 -3.09
C ALA A 38 -13.21 -6.91 -3.55
N TYR A 39 -12.36 -7.45 -2.66
CA TYR A 39 -11.47 -8.59 -2.89
C TYR A 39 -12.13 -9.78 -3.63
N ALA A 40 -13.42 -10.00 -3.43
CA ALA A 40 -14.22 -11.00 -4.15
C ALA A 40 -14.37 -10.75 -5.67
N VAL A 41 -13.91 -9.61 -6.19
CA VAL A 41 -14.10 -9.16 -7.58
C VAL A 41 -12.78 -8.90 -8.31
N SER A 42 -11.61 -9.23 -7.73
CA SER A 42 -10.35 -9.18 -8.49
C SER A 42 -10.45 -10.18 -9.65
N LYS A 43 -10.68 -9.67 -10.85
CA LYS A 43 -10.77 -10.51 -12.04
C LYS A 43 -9.41 -11.16 -12.31
N PRO A 44 -9.34 -12.30 -13.01
CA PRO A 44 -8.07 -12.90 -13.48
C PRO A 44 -7.29 -12.02 -14.49
N THR A 45 -7.67 -10.75 -14.66
CA THR A 45 -7.12 -9.81 -15.63
C THR A 45 -6.25 -8.78 -14.93
N ARG A 46 -4.99 -8.67 -15.36
CA ARG A 46 -4.01 -7.72 -14.81
C ARG A 46 -4.42 -6.27 -15.05
N SER A 47 -4.35 -5.43 -14.01
CA SER A 47 -4.41 -3.98 -14.15
C SER A 47 -3.22 -3.48 -14.98
N LEU A 48 -3.52 -2.65 -15.98
CA LEU A 48 -2.51 -1.96 -16.78
C LEU A 48 -2.14 -0.59 -16.18
N LEU A 49 -2.86 -0.17 -15.15
CA LEU A 49 -2.78 1.19 -14.61
C LEU A 49 -1.64 1.27 -13.60
N LEU A 50 -0.77 2.26 -13.79
CA LEU A 50 0.29 2.61 -12.85
C LEU A 50 -0.10 3.89 -12.12
N PHE A 51 0.51 4.13 -10.96
CA PHE A 51 0.31 5.34 -10.17
C PHE A 51 0.60 6.62 -10.96
N ASP A 52 -0.32 7.57 -10.84
CA ASP A 52 -0.12 8.95 -11.28
C ASP A 52 0.82 9.68 -10.30
N MET A 53 2.08 9.85 -10.73
CA MET A 53 3.13 10.50 -9.95
C MET A 53 2.89 12.01 -9.72
N ASP A 54 2.11 12.67 -10.57
CA ASP A 54 1.74 14.07 -10.35
C ASP A 54 0.74 14.18 -9.20
N LYS A 55 -0.24 13.27 -9.14
CA LYS A 55 -1.24 13.22 -8.05
C LYS A 55 -0.62 12.81 -6.72
N LEU A 56 0.32 11.87 -6.74
CA LEU A 56 1.05 11.47 -5.53
C LEU A 56 2.07 12.53 -5.06
N GLY A 57 2.33 13.56 -5.87
CA GLY A 57 3.31 14.60 -5.56
C GLY A 57 4.76 14.09 -5.57
N ILE A 58 5.08 13.07 -6.37
CA ILE A 58 6.44 12.52 -6.44
C ILE A 58 7.39 13.56 -7.04
N PRO A 59 8.50 13.91 -6.34
CA PRO A 59 9.53 14.80 -6.85
C PRO A 59 10.07 14.31 -8.19
N ARG A 60 10.34 15.24 -9.13
CA ARG A 60 10.68 14.90 -10.52
C ARG A 60 11.92 14.00 -10.62
N GLU A 61 12.89 14.25 -9.77
CA GLU A 61 14.12 13.48 -9.59
C GLU A 61 13.87 12.02 -9.21
N ASN A 62 12.78 11.73 -8.48
CA ASN A 62 12.44 10.39 -8.02
C ASN A 62 11.56 9.62 -9.02
N ARG A 63 10.93 10.31 -9.99
CA ARG A 63 9.94 9.70 -10.91
C ARG A 63 10.48 8.54 -11.74
N PRO A 64 11.70 8.58 -12.31
CA PRO A 64 12.22 7.45 -13.08
C PRO A 64 12.34 6.18 -12.23
N LEU A 65 12.89 6.30 -11.03
CA LEU A 65 13.01 5.19 -10.08
C LEU A 65 11.64 4.70 -9.62
N PHE A 66 10.75 5.62 -9.24
CA PHE A 66 9.39 5.29 -8.80
C PHE A 66 8.61 4.53 -9.88
N LEU A 67 8.70 4.97 -11.14
CA LEU A 67 8.06 4.29 -12.27
C LEU A 67 8.65 2.90 -12.52
N ALA A 68 9.97 2.74 -12.44
CA ALA A 68 10.63 1.44 -12.62
C ALA A 68 10.19 0.45 -11.54
N LEU A 69 10.22 0.87 -10.27
CA LEU A 69 9.76 0.06 -9.14
C LEU A 69 8.27 -0.25 -9.23
N ASN A 70 7.45 0.70 -9.68
CA ASN A 70 6.03 0.47 -9.82
C ASN A 70 5.70 -0.62 -10.86
N LYS A 71 6.43 -0.64 -11.97
CA LYS A 71 6.33 -1.74 -12.93
C LYS A 71 6.80 -3.06 -12.32
N ALA A 72 7.96 -3.05 -11.66
CA ALA A 72 8.54 -4.25 -11.07
C ALA A 72 7.60 -4.89 -10.02
N VAL A 73 7.02 -4.09 -9.13
CA VAL A 73 6.04 -4.55 -8.11
C VAL A 73 4.80 -5.12 -8.78
N ARG A 74 4.25 -4.44 -9.79
CA ARG A 74 3.09 -4.95 -10.53
C ARG A 74 3.36 -6.31 -11.16
N GLU A 75 4.49 -6.45 -11.87
CA GLU A 75 4.84 -7.74 -12.48
C GLU A 75 5.11 -8.82 -11.42
N TYR A 76 5.67 -8.43 -10.27
CA TYR A 76 5.90 -9.32 -9.13
C TYR A 76 4.58 -9.85 -8.54
N MET A 77 3.59 -8.99 -8.32
CA MET A 77 2.31 -9.38 -7.71
C MET A 77 1.38 -10.15 -8.65
N TYR A 78 1.54 -10.03 -9.96
CA TYR A 78 0.78 -10.86 -10.92
C TYR A 78 1.44 -12.22 -11.23
N HIS A 79 2.42 -12.64 -10.42
CA HIS A 79 2.93 -14.00 -10.48
C HIS A 79 1.88 -14.97 -9.95
N GLU A 80 1.77 -16.16 -10.55
CA GLU A 80 0.70 -17.17 -10.30
C GLU A 80 0.58 -17.66 -8.84
N ARG A 81 1.56 -17.32 -7.99
CA ARG A 81 1.61 -17.75 -6.58
C ARG A 81 0.86 -16.82 -5.63
N TYR A 82 0.54 -15.59 -6.06
CA TYR A 82 -0.19 -14.62 -5.26
C TYR A 82 -1.69 -14.82 -5.44
N ASP A 83 -2.42 -14.77 -4.32
CA ASP A 83 -3.87 -14.84 -4.34
C ASP A 83 -4.47 -13.42 -4.55
N PRO A 84 -5.74 -13.33 -4.98
CA PRO A 84 -6.53 -12.11 -5.03
C PRO A 84 -6.42 -11.12 -3.86
N SER A 85 -6.09 -11.59 -2.66
CA SER A 85 -5.99 -10.73 -1.48
C SER A 85 -4.66 -10.01 -1.33
N HIS A 86 -3.65 -10.39 -2.13
CA HIS A 86 -2.32 -9.78 -2.14
C HIS A 86 -1.91 -9.37 -3.57
N ASP A 87 -2.89 -8.94 -4.37
CA ASP A 87 -2.67 -8.50 -5.74
C ASP A 87 -2.20 -7.04 -5.83
N TYR A 88 -1.88 -6.61 -7.04
CA TYR A 88 -1.42 -5.23 -7.25
C TYR A 88 -2.53 -4.19 -6.96
N GLU A 89 -3.79 -4.58 -7.08
CA GLU A 89 -4.96 -3.78 -6.76
C GLU A 89 -5.04 -3.48 -5.26
N HIS A 90 -4.75 -4.46 -4.39
CA HIS A 90 -4.57 -4.24 -2.96
C HIS A 90 -3.47 -3.20 -2.68
N ILE A 91 -2.29 -3.37 -3.27
CA ILE A 91 -1.19 -2.39 -3.14
C ILE A 91 -1.64 -0.98 -3.55
N GLN A 92 -2.40 -0.89 -4.63
CA GLN A 92 -2.92 0.39 -5.10
C GLN A 92 -3.86 1.06 -4.09
N ARG A 93 -4.73 0.29 -3.43
CA ARG A 93 -5.62 0.81 -2.38
C ARG A 93 -4.84 1.23 -1.14
N VAL A 94 -3.84 0.44 -0.70
CA VAL A 94 -2.97 0.80 0.44
C VAL A 94 -2.20 2.10 0.15
N VAL A 95 -1.60 2.27 -1.02
CA VAL A 95 -0.93 3.52 -1.41
C VAL A 95 -1.91 4.70 -1.42
N MET A 96 -3.14 4.49 -1.90
CA MET A 96 -4.19 5.51 -1.86
C MET A 96 -4.56 5.91 -0.43
N PHE A 97 -4.77 4.95 0.48
CA PHE A 97 -5.09 5.26 1.87
C PHE A 97 -3.93 5.97 2.57
N ALA A 98 -2.68 5.54 2.35
CA ALA A 98 -1.50 6.21 2.88
C ALA A 98 -1.41 7.66 2.39
N HIS A 99 -1.67 7.90 1.10
CA HIS A 99 -1.73 9.25 0.52
C HIS A 99 -2.83 10.12 1.17
N LYS A 100 -4.03 9.57 1.38
CA LYS A 100 -5.14 10.29 2.02
C LYS A 100 -4.85 10.64 3.47
N LEU A 101 -4.34 9.68 4.24
CA LEU A 101 -3.94 9.90 5.63
C LEU A 101 -2.90 11.02 5.73
N TYR A 102 -1.85 10.94 4.90
CA TYR A 102 -0.79 11.94 4.85
C TYR A 102 -1.31 13.33 4.45
N THR A 103 -2.05 13.42 3.35
CA THR A 103 -2.54 14.72 2.84
C THR A 103 -3.50 15.40 3.81
N GLU A 104 -4.38 14.64 4.46
CA GLU A 104 -5.30 15.17 5.45
C GLU A 104 -4.58 15.65 6.71
N GLU A 105 -3.59 14.90 7.17
CA GLU A 105 -2.77 15.35 8.30
C GLU A 105 -2.00 16.63 7.96
N MET A 106 -1.41 16.71 6.76
CA MET A 106 -0.72 17.91 6.30
C MET A 106 -1.68 19.11 6.14
N ARG A 107 -2.94 18.86 5.78
CA ARG A 107 -3.98 19.90 5.71
C ARG A 107 -4.24 20.51 7.09
N LEU A 108 -4.37 19.65 8.11
CA LEU A 108 -4.65 20.04 9.50
C LEU A 108 -3.46 20.66 10.24
N ARG A 109 -2.23 20.32 9.86
CA ARG A 109 -1.02 20.87 10.51
C ARG A 109 -0.81 22.36 10.17
N LEU A 110 -0.44 23.12 11.20
CA LEU A 110 -0.05 24.53 11.08
C LEU A 110 1.33 24.69 10.42
N GLN A 111 2.26 23.79 10.73
CA GLN A 111 3.55 23.70 10.06
C GLN A 111 3.41 22.85 8.79
N LYS A 112 3.79 23.43 7.64
CA LYS A 112 3.67 22.80 6.32
C LYS A 112 4.96 22.09 5.86
N GLU A 113 6.02 22.15 6.65
CA GLU A 113 7.24 21.41 6.33
C GLU A 113 7.00 19.91 6.49
N SER A 114 7.31 19.17 5.42
CA SER A 114 7.23 17.72 5.46
C SER A 114 8.43 17.18 6.21
N TRP A 115 8.15 16.50 7.31
CA TRP A 115 9.13 15.88 8.19
C TRP A 115 9.45 14.43 7.77
N MET A 116 8.85 13.97 6.67
CA MET A 116 8.98 12.61 6.15
C MET A 116 9.28 12.63 4.65
N ASN A 117 9.80 11.52 4.15
CA ASN A 117 9.98 11.33 2.72
C ASN A 117 8.76 10.61 2.13
N ILE A 118 7.90 11.36 1.44
CA ILE A 118 6.70 10.82 0.80
C ILE A 118 7.00 9.71 -0.22
N THR A 119 8.13 9.80 -0.93
CA THR A 119 8.54 8.75 -1.87
C THR A 119 8.85 7.46 -1.11
N THR A 120 9.58 7.54 0.01
CA THR A 120 9.84 6.40 0.88
C THR A 120 8.55 5.79 1.44
N MET A 121 7.58 6.62 1.84
CA MET A 121 6.27 6.15 2.32
C MET A 121 5.53 5.31 1.27
N TYR A 122 5.41 5.83 0.04
CA TYR A 122 4.72 5.10 -1.03
C TYR A 122 5.49 3.86 -1.46
N LEU A 123 6.84 3.92 -1.53
CA LEU A 123 7.64 2.73 -1.82
C LEU A 123 7.50 1.67 -0.71
N GLY A 124 7.41 2.08 0.56
CA GLY A 124 7.10 1.19 1.68
C GLY A 124 5.75 0.49 1.50
N ALA A 125 4.70 1.26 1.20
CA ALA A 125 3.38 0.71 0.88
C ALA A 125 3.39 -0.21 -0.35
N MET A 126 4.16 0.12 -1.39
CA MET A 126 4.27 -0.73 -2.58
C MET A 126 4.99 -2.05 -2.33
N MET A 127 5.89 -2.10 -1.35
CA MET A 127 6.74 -3.26 -1.10
C MET A 127 6.27 -4.13 0.08
N HIS A 128 5.23 -3.73 0.80
CA HIS A 128 4.85 -4.38 2.06
C HIS A 128 4.47 -5.86 1.92
N ASP A 129 3.91 -6.24 0.77
CA ASP A 129 3.60 -7.64 0.42
C ASP A 129 4.68 -8.30 -0.46
N VAL A 130 5.70 -7.56 -0.89
CA VAL A 130 6.80 -8.11 -1.70
C VAL A 130 7.66 -9.00 -0.83
N GLY A 131 7.80 -10.26 -1.22
CA GLY A 131 8.60 -11.26 -0.51
C GLY A 131 7.97 -11.74 0.80
N GLU A 132 6.67 -11.53 0.98
CA GLU A 132 5.94 -11.95 2.19
C GLU A 132 6.12 -13.46 2.44
N PRO A 133 6.48 -13.87 3.68
CA PRO A 133 6.92 -15.24 3.97
C PRO A 133 5.93 -16.34 3.58
N LYS A 134 4.63 -16.04 3.57
CA LYS A 134 3.57 -16.95 3.10
C LYS A 134 3.80 -17.45 1.67
N TYR A 135 4.56 -16.70 0.86
CA TYR A 135 4.86 -16.98 -0.55
C TYR A 135 6.35 -17.23 -0.85
N SER A 136 7.20 -17.39 0.19
CA SER A 136 8.65 -17.56 0.04
C SER A 136 9.05 -19.04 -0.11
N GLU A 137 9.67 -19.39 -1.23
CA GLU A 137 10.16 -20.76 -1.51
C GLU A 137 11.69 -20.90 -1.36
N ASP A 138 12.43 -19.79 -1.39
CA ASP A 138 13.90 -19.78 -1.57
C ASP A 138 14.70 -19.61 -0.28
N GLY A 139 14.06 -19.64 0.90
CA GLY A 139 14.71 -19.38 2.19
C GLY A 139 15.25 -17.95 2.36
N LYS A 140 14.92 -17.04 1.43
CA LYS A 140 15.23 -15.61 1.51
C LYS A 140 14.26 -14.92 2.46
N THR A 141 14.77 -13.98 3.24
CA THR A 141 13.92 -13.11 4.07
C THR A 141 13.19 -12.10 3.18
N GLN A 142 12.04 -11.62 3.63
CA GLN A 142 11.30 -10.56 2.95
C GLN A 142 12.19 -9.34 2.66
N GLU A 143 12.98 -8.93 3.65
CA GLU A 143 13.96 -7.86 3.55
C GLU A 143 14.97 -8.08 2.39
N GLN A 144 15.49 -9.29 2.23
CA GLN A 144 16.41 -9.64 1.14
C GLN A 144 15.74 -9.55 -0.23
N VAL A 145 14.47 -9.96 -0.33
CA VAL A 145 13.72 -9.87 -1.59
C VAL A 145 13.47 -8.41 -1.97
N ILE A 146 13.02 -7.60 -1.01
CA ILE A 146 12.74 -6.16 -1.23
C ILE A 146 14.02 -5.43 -1.63
N THR A 147 15.10 -5.61 -0.86
CA THR A 147 16.39 -4.94 -1.12
C THR A 147 16.95 -5.32 -2.50
N ALA A 148 16.88 -6.61 -2.88
CA ALA A 148 17.30 -7.07 -4.20
C ALA A 148 16.45 -6.48 -5.33
N LEU A 149 15.10 -6.50 -5.19
CA LEU A 149 14.20 -5.92 -6.19
C LEU A 149 14.47 -4.42 -6.38
N MET A 150 14.67 -3.68 -5.27
CA MET A 150 14.90 -2.25 -5.31
C MET A 150 16.24 -1.88 -5.96
N THR A 151 17.32 -2.54 -5.56
CA THR A 151 18.66 -2.29 -6.10
C THR A 151 18.76 -2.68 -7.57
N ALA A 152 18.15 -3.79 -7.98
CA ALA A 152 18.07 -4.21 -9.39
C ALA A 152 17.35 -3.18 -10.29
N ASN A 153 16.48 -2.35 -9.71
CA ASN A 153 15.75 -1.29 -10.41
C ASN A 153 16.35 0.11 -10.20
N GLY A 154 17.57 0.20 -9.64
CA GLY A 154 18.34 1.45 -9.56
C GLY A 154 18.17 2.25 -8.26
N ALA A 155 17.56 1.68 -7.22
CA ALA A 155 17.57 2.31 -5.89
C ALA A 155 18.95 2.18 -5.24
N SER A 156 19.36 3.20 -4.48
CA SER A 156 20.52 3.09 -3.59
C SER A 156 20.26 2.08 -2.47
N GLU A 157 21.30 1.42 -1.98
CA GLU A 157 21.22 0.48 -0.85
C GLU A 157 20.56 1.10 0.40
N SER A 158 20.87 2.37 0.72
CA SER A 158 20.29 3.06 1.87
C SER A 158 18.77 3.25 1.75
N LEU A 159 18.28 3.65 0.57
CA LEU A 159 16.85 3.74 0.28
C LEU A 159 16.20 2.35 0.32
N ALA A 160 16.86 1.34 -0.25
CA ALA A 160 16.35 -0.02 -0.28
C ALA A 160 16.19 -0.60 1.12
N GLN A 161 17.19 -0.41 1.98
CA GLN A 161 17.14 -0.82 3.39
C GLN A 161 16.02 -0.09 4.14
N ARG A 162 15.89 1.23 3.94
CA ARG A 162 14.86 2.01 4.62
C ARG A 162 13.44 1.59 4.22
N VAL A 163 13.22 1.29 2.94
CA VAL A 163 11.93 0.79 2.45
C VAL A 163 11.68 -0.63 2.94
N ALA A 164 12.69 -1.50 2.98
CA ALA A 164 12.56 -2.83 3.55
C ALA A 164 12.20 -2.77 5.05
N ASP A 165 12.87 -1.93 5.83
CA ASP A 165 12.55 -1.68 7.25
C ASP A 165 11.08 -1.27 7.45
N ILE A 166 10.51 -0.48 6.54
CA ILE A 166 9.08 -0.12 6.60
C ILE A 166 8.22 -1.34 6.24
N ALA A 167 8.43 -1.90 5.05
CA ALA A 167 7.61 -2.96 4.47
C ALA A 167 7.48 -4.19 5.38
N VAL A 168 8.59 -4.71 5.92
CA VAL A 168 8.58 -5.91 6.78
C VAL A 168 7.89 -5.70 8.13
N ASN A 169 7.60 -4.45 8.49
CA ASN A 169 6.95 -4.08 9.74
C ASN A 169 5.48 -3.65 9.54
N VAL A 170 4.93 -3.73 8.31
CA VAL A 170 3.53 -3.35 8.02
C VAL A 170 2.55 -4.39 8.56
N SER A 171 2.68 -5.64 8.12
CA SER A 171 1.83 -6.76 8.53
C SER A 171 2.13 -7.27 9.94
N PHE A 172 3.06 -6.62 10.65
CA PHE A 172 3.58 -7.12 11.91
C PHE A 172 2.53 -7.00 13.02
N THR A 173 1.85 -8.11 13.26
CA THR A 173 0.81 -8.28 14.29
C THR A 173 1.35 -8.21 15.72
N LYS A 174 2.64 -7.97 15.94
CA LYS A 174 3.25 -8.01 17.28
C LYS A 174 3.09 -6.68 18.02
N GLU A 175 1.85 -6.30 18.32
CA GLU A 175 1.59 -5.24 19.30
C GLU A 175 1.12 -5.80 20.65
N PHE A 176 1.24 -7.12 20.83
CA PHE A 176 0.66 -7.80 22.00
C PHE A 176 1.58 -7.79 23.23
N THR A 177 2.90 -7.71 23.07
CA THR A 177 3.84 -7.69 24.20
C THR A 177 4.54 -6.34 24.38
N ALA A 178 5.01 -6.05 25.60
CA ALA A 178 5.74 -4.81 25.89
C ALA A 178 7.06 -4.69 25.11
N THR A 179 7.74 -5.82 24.86
CA THR A 179 8.98 -5.88 24.08
C THR A 179 8.73 -5.57 22.61
N ASP A 180 7.64 -6.08 22.05
CA ASP A 180 7.31 -5.79 20.65
C ASP A 180 6.89 -4.32 20.46
N LYS A 181 6.18 -3.75 21.45
CA LYS A 181 5.82 -2.33 21.45
C LYS A 181 7.04 -1.41 21.49
N SER A 182 8.05 -1.71 22.31
CA SER A 182 9.27 -0.89 22.35
C SER A 182 10.08 -1.02 21.07
N PHE A 183 10.14 -2.21 20.48
CA PHE A 183 10.76 -2.44 19.17
C PHE A 183 10.07 -1.60 18.08
N ILE A 184 8.74 -1.71 17.95
CA ILE A 184 8.02 -0.99 16.88
C ILE A 184 8.09 0.53 17.07
N GLN A 185 8.08 1.01 18.32
CA GLN A 185 8.33 2.43 18.63
C GLN A 185 9.70 2.89 18.14
N GLY A 186 10.74 2.07 18.33
CA GLY A 186 12.08 2.35 17.80
C GLY A 186 12.14 2.37 16.27
N VAL A 187 11.36 1.51 15.59
CA VAL A 187 11.24 1.53 14.12
C VAL A 187 10.50 2.80 13.67
N LEU A 188 9.37 3.14 14.30
CA LEU A 188 8.58 4.33 14.00
C LEU A 188 9.35 5.64 14.20
N GLN A 189 10.24 5.70 15.20
CA GLN A 189 11.12 6.86 15.40
C GLN A 189 12.11 7.06 14.25
N ARG A 190 12.63 5.96 13.67
CA ARG A 190 13.55 6.00 12.53
C ARG A 190 12.83 6.17 11.19
N ASN A 191 11.64 5.58 11.09
CA ASN A 191 10.83 5.45 9.89
C ASN A 191 9.39 5.83 10.20
N PRO A 192 9.11 7.12 10.39
CA PRO A 192 7.75 7.57 10.68
C PRO A 192 6.73 7.29 9.58
N GLU A 193 7.21 7.10 8.34
CA GLU A 193 6.39 6.67 7.22
C GLU A 193 5.63 5.37 7.52
N LEU A 194 6.19 4.49 8.36
CA LEU A 194 5.59 3.20 8.74
C LEU A 194 4.19 3.37 9.35
N ALA A 195 3.94 4.41 10.14
CA ALA A 195 2.63 4.61 10.76
C ALA A 195 1.50 4.74 9.72
N TYR A 196 1.76 5.50 8.64
CA TYR A 196 0.79 5.71 7.58
C TYR A 196 0.56 4.44 6.77
N VAL A 197 1.61 3.66 6.53
CA VAL A 197 1.50 2.41 5.78
C VAL A 197 0.74 1.36 6.59
N GLN A 198 1.01 1.25 7.90
CA GLN A 198 0.26 0.36 8.80
C GLN A 198 -1.22 0.75 8.91
N ASP A 199 -1.52 2.04 9.07
CA ASP A 199 -2.91 2.50 9.13
C ASP A 199 -3.62 2.28 7.78
N ALA A 200 -2.94 2.50 6.66
CA ALA A 200 -3.48 2.30 5.32
C ALA A 200 -3.81 0.83 5.03
N ASP A 201 -2.92 -0.10 5.40
CA ASP A 201 -3.12 -1.53 5.25
C ASP A 201 -4.31 -2.03 6.09
N ARG A 202 -4.37 -1.62 7.37
CA ARG A 202 -5.51 -1.93 8.24
C ARG A 202 -6.84 -1.36 7.72
N LEU A 203 -6.82 -0.16 7.13
CA LEU A 203 -8.01 0.44 6.52
C LEU A 203 -8.50 -0.35 5.30
N ASP A 204 -7.60 -0.93 4.51
CA ASP A 204 -7.97 -1.78 3.38
C ASP A 204 -8.61 -3.09 3.84
N ALA A 205 -8.05 -3.70 4.89
CA ALA A 205 -8.61 -4.91 5.51
C ALA A 205 -9.99 -4.67 6.15
N MET A 206 -10.22 -3.53 6.82
CA MET A 206 -11.53 -3.21 7.43
C MET A 206 -12.64 -2.96 6.39
N GLY A 207 -12.30 -2.60 5.15
CA GLY A 207 -13.27 -2.46 4.07
C GLY A 207 -13.97 -3.76 3.67
N GLU A 208 -13.46 -4.93 4.11
CA GLU A 208 -14.07 -6.24 3.90
C GLU A 208 -15.29 -6.50 4.81
N GLU A 209 -15.18 -6.18 6.10
CA GLU A 209 -16.16 -6.61 7.11
C GLU A 209 -17.52 -5.89 7.00
N GLU A 210 -17.58 -4.68 6.43
CA GLU A 210 -18.84 -3.89 6.37
C GLU A 210 -19.71 -4.23 5.13
N SER A 211 -19.29 -5.17 4.27
CA SER A 211 -20.02 -5.51 3.03
C SER A 211 -21.00 -6.69 3.13
N ASP A 212 -21.08 -7.36 4.28
CA ASP A 212 -21.85 -8.60 4.45
C ASP A 212 -23.13 -8.45 5.31
N ASP A 213 -23.62 -7.22 5.54
CA ASP A 213 -24.93 -7.01 6.18
C ASP A 213 -26.00 -6.53 5.19
N SER A 214 -26.29 -7.40 4.22
CA SER A 214 -27.57 -7.41 3.53
C SER A 214 -28.41 -8.61 3.98
N SER A 215 -28.66 -8.71 5.29
CA SER A 215 -29.79 -9.48 5.80
C SER A 215 -30.45 -8.74 6.96
N GLY A 216 -31.61 -8.15 6.68
CA GLY A 216 -32.37 -7.39 7.66
C GLY A 216 -32.64 -8.15 8.96
N GLY A 217 -32.40 -7.49 10.08
CA GLY A 217 -32.68 -8.03 11.40
C GLY A 217 -32.55 -7.00 12.51
N ALA A 218 -33.65 -6.29 12.78
CA ALA A 218 -34.04 -5.65 14.05
C ALA A 218 -32.96 -5.02 14.96
N VAL A 219 -33.08 -3.70 15.10
CA VAL A 219 -32.69 -2.90 16.27
C VAL A 219 -33.07 -3.56 17.60
N ALA A 220 -32.05 -3.82 18.42
CA ALA A 220 -32.08 -3.75 19.89
C ALA A 220 -30.68 -3.26 20.29
N GLY A 221 -30.51 -2.02 20.74
CA GLY A 221 -30.74 -1.66 22.14
C GLY A 221 -29.72 -2.38 23.01
N TRP A 222 -28.90 -1.63 23.75
CA TRP A 222 -28.62 -1.80 25.18
C TRP A 222 -27.68 -0.68 25.62
N ALA A 223 -28.22 0.16 26.49
CA ALA A 223 -27.47 1.10 27.31
C ALA A 223 -26.87 0.34 28.49
N VAL A 224 -25.61 0.63 28.82
CA VAL A 224 -25.11 0.85 30.18
C VAL A 224 -24.03 1.93 30.10
#